data_AF-A0A1J0VKG2-F1
#
_entry.id   AF-A0A1J0VKG2-F1
#
_cell.length_a   1.000
_cell.length_b   1.000
_cell.length_c   1.000
_cell.angle_alpha   90.00
_cell.angle_beta   90.00
_cell.angle_gamma   90.00
#
_symmetry.space_group_name_H-M   'P 1'
#
loop_
_entity.id
_entity.type
_entity.pdbx_description
1 polymer ?
#
loop_
_entity_poly.entity_id
_entity_poly.type
_entity_poly.pdbx_seq_one_letter_code
_entity_poly.pdbx_strand_id
1 'polypeptide(L)'
;MAVVHWLALDFRLADALYGLQGGEWVLKDHVLLQDWLHRGGRTLSQWMGGGVILALLASLPSTPMRPWRRPLLFLFLAVAGSTLVVSTLKHLVSMECPWDLARYGGEWPYVGLLKWRPGGMPDTACFPAGHASAGYAWLALYFFLAATLPRLRWLGLATGLGLGLVFGITQQLRGAHFLSHDLWTLMLCWTISTLLASWLLPQGGQPRHRSTAPTFTLETLPDA
;
A
#
# COMPACT_ATOMS: atom_id res chain seq x y z
N MET A 1 -13.79 4.27 7.69
CA MET A 1 -14.08 2.81 7.76
C MET A 1 -15.50 2.53 8.19
N ALA A 2 -15.99 3.05 9.32
CA ALA A 2 -17.42 3.01 9.66
C ALA A 2 -18.31 3.54 8.52
N VAL A 3 -17.90 4.63 7.85
CA VAL A 3 -18.59 5.23 6.72
C VAL A 3 -18.77 4.30 5.50
N VAL A 4 -17.77 3.46 5.16
CA VAL A 4 -17.85 2.57 3.97
C VAL A 4 -18.88 1.46 4.19
N HIS A 5 -18.91 0.91 5.41
CA HIS A 5 -19.90 -0.07 5.84
C HIS A 5 -21.29 0.57 6.00
N TRP A 6 -21.36 1.76 6.61
CA TRP A 6 -22.61 2.53 6.80
C TRP A 6 -23.25 2.98 5.49
N LEU A 7 -22.45 3.30 4.47
CA LEU A 7 -22.94 3.69 3.15
C LEU A 7 -23.19 2.49 2.21
N ALA A 8 -22.98 1.26 2.70
CA ALA A 8 -23.08 0.02 1.94
C ALA A 8 -22.30 0.05 0.61
N LEU A 9 -21.18 0.79 0.55
CA LEU A 9 -20.45 1.03 -0.70
C LEU A 9 -19.88 -0.25 -1.31
N ASP A 10 -19.49 -1.20 -0.45
CA ASP A 10 -19.03 -2.52 -0.86
C ASP A 10 -20.07 -3.23 -1.73
N PHE A 11 -21.31 -3.32 -1.24
CA PHE A 11 -22.40 -3.95 -1.97
C PHE A 11 -22.84 -3.12 -3.17
N ARG A 12 -22.98 -1.80 -3.04
CA ARG A 12 -23.40 -0.95 -4.17
C ARG A 12 -22.45 -1.05 -5.36
N LEU A 13 -21.15 -1.06 -5.11
CA LEU A 13 -20.15 -1.19 -6.17
C LEU A 13 -20.15 -2.60 -6.74
N ALA A 14 -20.16 -3.64 -5.90
CA ALA A 14 -20.19 -5.02 -6.36
C ALA A 14 -21.47 -5.35 -7.15
N ASP A 15 -22.64 -4.88 -6.70
CA ASP A 15 -23.92 -4.98 -7.43
C ASP A 15 -23.83 -4.32 -8.81
N ALA A 16 -23.26 -3.11 -8.88
CA ALA A 16 -23.09 -2.40 -10.14
C ALA A 16 -22.17 -3.17 -11.10
N LEU A 17 -21.01 -3.64 -10.61
CA LEU A 17 -20.07 -4.41 -11.42
C LEU A 17 -20.64 -5.77 -11.87
N TYR A 18 -21.40 -6.43 -11.01
CA TYR A 18 -22.07 -7.69 -11.30
C TYR A 18 -23.17 -7.51 -12.35
N GLY A 19 -23.99 -6.46 -12.20
CA GLY A 19 -25.04 -6.12 -13.16
C GLY A 19 -24.47 -5.70 -14.51
N LEU A 20 -23.38 -4.93 -14.54
CA LEU A 20 -22.68 -4.55 -15.78
C LEU A 20 -22.09 -5.76 -16.52
N GLN A 21 -21.82 -6.86 -15.82
CA GLN A 21 -21.36 -8.13 -16.40
C GLN A 21 -22.51 -9.08 -16.77
N GLY A 22 -23.77 -8.63 -16.67
CA GLY A 22 -24.94 -9.43 -17.06
C GLY A 22 -25.49 -10.33 -15.97
N GLY A 23 -25.11 -10.12 -14.71
CA GLY A 23 -25.55 -10.96 -13.60
C GLY A 23 -24.71 -12.22 -13.40
N GLU A 24 -23.46 -12.21 -13.87
CA GLU A 24 -22.44 -13.23 -13.62
C GLU A 24 -21.05 -12.55 -13.54
N TRP A 25 -20.08 -13.17 -12.86
CA TRP A 25 -18.69 -12.69 -12.85
C TRP A 25 -17.93 -13.15 -14.10
N VAL A 26 -18.36 -12.72 -15.29
CA VAL A 26 -17.77 -13.11 -16.59
C VAL A 26 -16.26 -12.82 -16.65
N LEU A 27 -15.82 -11.78 -15.96
CA LEU A 27 -14.42 -11.36 -15.94
C LEU A 27 -13.54 -12.15 -14.96
N LYS A 28 -14.12 -13.07 -14.16
CA LYS A 28 -13.41 -13.86 -13.14
C LYS A 28 -12.18 -14.59 -13.69
N ASP A 29 -12.35 -15.24 -14.84
CA ASP A 29 -11.34 -16.09 -15.51
C ASP A 29 -10.81 -15.48 -16.81
N HIS A 30 -11.05 -14.19 -17.04
CA HIS A 30 -10.60 -13.53 -18.26
C HIS A 30 -9.06 -13.38 -18.27
N VAL A 31 -8.42 -13.88 -19.32
CA VAL A 31 -6.95 -14.01 -19.47
C VAL A 31 -6.19 -12.71 -19.17
N LEU A 32 -6.68 -11.56 -19.64
CA LEU A 32 -6.03 -10.26 -19.36
C LEU A 32 -5.99 -9.94 -17.85
N LEU A 33 -7.10 -10.17 -17.14
CA LEU A 33 -7.22 -9.88 -15.73
C LEU A 33 -6.45 -10.90 -14.88
N GLN A 34 -6.47 -12.18 -15.28
CA GLN A 34 -5.84 -13.27 -14.55
C GLN A 34 -4.32 -13.40 -14.80
N ASP A 35 -3.86 -13.30 -16.04
CA ASP A 35 -2.47 -13.62 -16.38
C ASP A 35 -1.59 -12.38 -16.42
N TRP A 36 -2.08 -11.30 -17.02
CA TRP A 36 -1.30 -10.08 -17.17
C TRP A 36 -1.37 -9.20 -15.92
N LEU A 37 -2.59 -8.85 -15.50
CA LEU A 37 -2.77 -7.94 -14.37
C LEU A 37 -2.54 -8.64 -13.03
N HIS A 38 -3.09 -9.84 -12.84
CA HIS A 38 -2.99 -10.56 -11.57
C HIS A 38 -1.64 -11.27 -11.39
N ARG A 39 -1.20 -12.12 -12.33
CA ARG A 39 0.14 -12.76 -12.23
C ARG A 39 1.26 -11.79 -12.58
N GLY A 40 1.19 -11.13 -13.73
CA GLY A 40 2.23 -10.20 -14.17
C GLY A 40 2.47 -9.03 -13.20
N GLY A 41 1.40 -8.46 -12.63
CA GLY A 41 1.50 -7.41 -11.62
C GLY A 41 2.25 -7.83 -10.35
N ARG A 42 1.96 -9.04 -9.85
CA ARG A 42 2.67 -9.62 -8.71
C ARG A 42 4.14 -9.86 -9.04
N THR A 43 4.43 -10.40 -10.22
CA THR A 43 5.80 -10.65 -10.69
C THR A 43 6.58 -9.34 -10.82
N LEU A 44 5.98 -8.27 -11.34
CA LEU A 44 6.59 -6.94 -11.40
C LEU A 44 7.00 -6.46 -10.00
N SER A 45 6.11 -6.55 -9.01
CA SER A 45 6.44 -6.16 -7.64
C SER A 45 7.59 -6.99 -7.06
N GLN A 46 7.67 -8.29 -7.38
CA GLN A 46 8.78 -9.15 -6.94
C GLN A 46 10.11 -8.73 -7.57
N TRP A 47 10.12 -8.41 -8.87
CA TRP A 47 11.32 -7.90 -9.55
C TRP A 47 11.79 -6.57 -8.97
N MET A 48 10.86 -5.64 -8.73
CA MET A 48 11.18 -4.38 -8.07
C MET A 48 11.77 -4.60 -6.66
N GLY A 49 11.20 -5.53 -5.88
CA GLY A 49 11.74 -5.93 -4.59
C GLY A 49 13.15 -6.52 -4.68
N GLY A 50 13.38 -7.40 -5.67
CA GLY A 50 14.72 -7.93 -5.98
C GLY A 50 15.71 -6.82 -6.31
N GLY A 51 15.31 -5.83 -7.10
CA GLY A 51 16.12 -4.65 -7.40
C GLY A 51 16.49 -3.84 -6.15
N VAL A 52 15.56 -3.66 -5.22
CA VAL A 52 15.82 -3.00 -3.93
C VAL A 52 16.83 -3.79 -3.09
N ILE A 53 16.71 -5.13 -3.05
CA ILE A 53 17.67 -6.00 -2.34
C ILE A 53 19.06 -5.85 -2.95
N LEU A 54 19.18 -5.93 -4.28
CA LEU A 54 20.47 -5.77 -4.97
C LEU A 54 21.08 -4.40 -4.72
N ALA A 55 20.30 -3.32 -4.77
CA ALA A 55 20.76 -1.97 -4.47
C ALA A 55 21.20 -1.84 -2.99
N LEU A 56 20.48 -2.47 -2.06
CA LEU A 56 20.84 -2.49 -0.65
C LEU A 56 22.17 -3.23 -0.44
N LEU A 57 22.36 -4.40 -1.05
CA LEU A 57 23.62 -5.15 -0.99
C LEU A 57 24.80 -4.35 -1.59
N ALA A 58 24.59 -3.69 -2.73
CA ALA A 58 25.59 -2.82 -3.35
C ALA A 58 25.96 -1.59 -2.50
N SER A 59 25.09 -1.20 -1.57
CA SER A 59 25.34 -0.10 -0.61
C SER A 59 26.09 -0.52 0.66
N LEU A 60 26.34 -1.82 0.87
CA LEU A 60 27.03 -2.33 2.06
C LEU A 60 28.54 -2.01 2.10
N PRO A 61 29.31 -2.19 1.00
CA PRO A 61 30.73 -1.82 0.98
C PRO A 61 30.89 -0.30 1.03
N SER A 62 32.13 0.18 1.19
CA SER A 62 32.47 1.61 1.13
C SER A 62 32.37 2.17 -0.30
N THR A 63 31.17 2.10 -0.88
CA THR A 63 30.84 2.59 -2.22
C THR A 63 30.19 3.98 -2.15
N PRO A 64 30.09 4.71 -3.28
CA PRO A 64 29.31 5.94 -3.37
C PRO A 64 27.82 5.77 -3.00
N MET A 65 27.31 4.53 -2.95
CA MET A 65 25.93 4.22 -2.56
C MET A 65 25.72 4.19 -1.03
N ARG A 66 26.78 4.27 -0.22
CA ARG A 66 26.68 4.23 1.25
C ARG A 66 25.66 5.22 1.85
N PRO A 67 25.49 6.47 1.36
CA PRO A 67 24.45 7.38 1.86
C PRO A 67 23.02 6.86 1.65
N TRP A 68 22.81 6.01 0.64
CA TRP A 68 21.50 5.45 0.29
C TRP A 68 21.13 4.22 1.11
N ARG A 69 22.06 3.66 1.90
CA ARG A 69 21.85 2.42 2.65
C ARG A 69 20.66 2.48 3.61
N ARG A 70 20.51 3.57 4.37
CA ARG A 70 19.39 3.75 5.30
C ARG A 70 18.05 3.90 4.55
N PRO A 71 17.93 4.78 3.53
CA PRO A 71 16.74 4.83 2.68
C PRO A 71 16.37 3.50 2.02
N LEU A 72 17.35 2.76 1.49
CA LEU A 72 17.13 1.45 0.85
C LEU A 72 16.67 0.40 1.86
N LEU A 73 17.27 0.38 3.07
CA LEU A 73 16.82 -0.49 4.15
C LEU A 73 15.38 -0.18 4.57
N PHE A 74 15.04 1.11 4.71
CA PHE A 74 13.67 1.53 4.96
C PHE A 74 12.72 1.01 3.88
N LEU A 75 13.05 1.24 2.60
CA LEU A 75 12.19 0.84 1.49
C LEU A 75 11.96 -0.67 1.48
N PHE A 76 13.03 -1.45 1.68
CA PHE A 76 12.94 -2.90 1.81
C PHE A 76 12.03 -3.33 2.97
N LEU A 77 12.27 -2.81 4.18
CA LEU A 77 11.49 -3.19 5.36
C LEU A 77 10.03 -2.76 5.25
N ALA A 78 9.75 -1.60 4.64
CA ALA A 78 8.38 -1.13 4.44
C ALA A 78 7.61 -1.99 3.44
N VAL A 79 8.23 -2.35 2.32
CA VAL A 79 7.59 -3.22 1.31
C VAL A 79 7.40 -4.64 1.86
N ALA A 80 8.45 -5.23 2.44
CA ALA A 80 8.40 -6.57 3.00
C ALA A 80 7.45 -6.66 4.19
N GLY A 81 7.52 -5.70 5.12
CA GLY A 81 6.66 -5.61 6.29
C GLY A 81 5.18 -5.43 5.92
N SER A 82 4.88 -4.55 4.95
CA SER A 82 3.51 -4.37 4.45
C SER A 82 2.96 -5.66 3.85
N THR A 83 3.75 -6.32 3.00
CA THR A 83 3.34 -7.57 2.34
C THR A 83 3.12 -8.68 3.37
N LEU A 84 4.02 -8.81 4.35
CA LEU A 84 3.92 -9.80 5.42
C LEU A 84 2.68 -9.58 6.28
N VAL A 85 2.47 -8.35 6.79
CA VAL A 85 1.31 -8.04 7.64
C VAL A 85 0.00 -8.30 6.90
N VAL A 86 -0.13 -7.86 5.65
CA VAL A 86 -1.35 -8.11 4.86
C VAL A 86 -1.55 -9.61 4.62
N SER A 87 -0.49 -10.34 4.27
CA SER A 87 -0.57 -11.79 4.07
C SER A 87 -0.97 -12.52 5.34
N THR A 88 -0.41 -12.14 6.49
CA THR A 88 -0.74 -12.75 7.78
C THR A 88 -2.19 -12.45 8.16
N LEU A 89 -2.63 -11.19 8.09
CA LEU A 89 -4.01 -10.82 8.39
C LEU A 89 -5.01 -11.55 7.50
N LYS A 90 -4.68 -11.75 6.22
CA LYS A 90 -5.49 -12.50 5.25
C LYS A 90 -5.77 -13.94 5.66
N HIS A 91 -4.88 -14.56 6.45
CA HIS A 91 -5.07 -15.91 6.99
C HIS A 91 -5.67 -15.94 8.39
N LEU A 92 -5.62 -14.82 9.12
CA LEU A 92 -6.18 -14.72 10.48
C LEU A 92 -7.62 -14.21 10.49
N VAL A 93 -8.05 -13.51 9.44
CA VAL A 93 -9.36 -12.86 9.35
C VAL A 93 -10.14 -13.43 8.18
N SER A 94 -11.02 -14.38 8.46
CA SER A 94 -11.89 -15.00 7.47
C SER A 94 -13.00 -14.05 7.04
N MET A 95 -13.01 -13.66 5.77
CA MET A 95 -14.05 -12.83 5.13
C MET A 95 -14.30 -13.32 3.70
N GLU A 96 -15.55 -13.26 3.24
CA GLU A 96 -15.94 -13.77 1.93
C GLU A 96 -15.46 -12.89 0.77
N CYS A 97 -15.20 -13.53 -0.36
CA CYS A 97 -15.06 -12.86 -1.65
C CYS A 97 -16.46 -12.63 -2.24
N PRO A 98 -16.71 -11.51 -2.93
CA PRO A 98 -17.99 -11.29 -3.61
C PRO A 98 -18.44 -12.47 -4.48
N TRP A 99 -17.55 -13.09 -5.25
CA TRP A 99 -17.90 -14.21 -6.14
C TRP A 99 -18.37 -15.49 -5.42
N ASP A 100 -18.16 -15.60 -4.11
CA ASP A 100 -18.51 -16.78 -3.31
C ASP A 100 -19.85 -16.55 -2.62
N LEU A 101 -20.38 -15.32 -2.68
CA LEU A 101 -21.61 -14.96 -2.01
C LEU A 101 -22.84 -15.39 -2.82
N ALA A 102 -23.83 -15.94 -2.13
CA ALA A 102 -25.14 -16.31 -2.70
C ALA A 102 -25.84 -15.15 -3.42
N ARG A 103 -25.57 -13.90 -3.00
CA ARG A 103 -26.04 -12.69 -3.69
C ARG A 103 -25.55 -12.57 -5.14
N TYR A 104 -24.38 -13.13 -5.44
CA TYR A 104 -23.69 -13.01 -6.72
C TYR A 104 -23.45 -14.38 -7.39
N GLY A 105 -24.38 -15.33 -7.18
CA GLY A 105 -24.33 -16.66 -7.79
C GLY A 105 -23.42 -17.68 -7.09
N GLY A 106 -22.85 -17.33 -5.93
CA GLY A 106 -22.07 -18.25 -5.10
C GLY A 106 -22.92 -19.06 -4.11
N GLU A 107 -22.27 -19.67 -3.13
CA GLU A 107 -22.90 -20.61 -2.19
C GLU A 107 -23.12 -20.03 -0.79
N TRP A 108 -22.36 -18.99 -0.41
CA TRP A 108 -22.24 -18.58 0.99
C TRP A 108 -22.97 -17.26 1.29
N PRO A 109 -23.62 -17.09 2.46
CA PRO A 109 -24.10 -15.77 2.87
C PRO A 109 -22.92 -14.89 3.32
N TYR A 110 -23.12 -13.58 3.28
CA TYR A 110 -22.13 -12.62 3.76
C TYR A 110 -22.09 -12.59 5.30
N VAL A 111 -20.89 -12.75 5.88
CA VAL A 111 -20.66 -12.60 7.32
C VAL A 111 -19.81 -11.36 7.54
N GLY A 112 -20.37 -10.37 8.25
CA GLY A 112 -19.64 -9.14 8.55
C GLY A 112 -18.45 -9.39 9.49
N LEU A 113 -17.41 -8.56 9.38
CA LEU A 113 -16.13 -8.68 10.10
C LEU A 113 -16.25 -8.90 11.63
N LEU A 114 -17.25 -8.28 12.26
CA LEU A 114 -17.47 -8.35 13.71
C LEU A 114 -18.60 -9.32 14.11
N LYS A 115 -19.15 -10.07 13.16
CA LYS A 115 -20.22 -11.03 13.43
C LYS A 115 -19.64 -12.41 13.67
N TRP A 116 -20.31 -13.16 14.54
CA TRP A 116 -19.98 -14.56 14.76
C TRP A 116 -20.18 -15.37 13.48
N ARG A 117 -19.16 -16.15 13.10
CA ARG A 117 -19.20 -17.00 11.91
C ARG A 117 -19.95 -18.30 12.23
N PRO A 118 -20.99 -18.66 11.45
CA PRO A 118 -21.66 -19.94 11.60
C PRO A 118 -20.68 -21.12 11.42
N GLY A 119 -20.89 -22.19 12.20
CA GLY A 119 -20.10 -23.41 12.04
C GLY A 119 -20.37 -24.08 10.68
N GLY A 120 -19.34 -24.70 10.10
CA GLY A 120 -19.43 -25.43 8.82
C GLY A 120 -19.12 -24.59 7.57
N MET A 121 -18.88 -23.29 7.70
CA MET A 121 -18.34 -22.47 6.61
C MET A 121 -16.84 -22.69 6.41
N PRO A 122 -16.36 -22.71 5.17
CA PRO A 122 -14.93 -22.70 4.90
C PRO A 122 -14.31 -21.38 5.37
N ASP A 123 -13.03 -21.45 5.74
CA ASP A 123 -12.21 -20.26 5.92
C ASP A 123 -11.90 -19.64 4.56
N THR A 124 -12.26 -18.38 4.39
CA THR A 124 -12.07 -17.62 3.15
C THR A 124 -11.11 -16.47 3.40
N ALA A 125 -10.12 -16.35 2.53
CA ALA A 125 -8.99 -15.46 2.73
C ALA A 125 -9.13 -14.18 1.90
N CYS A 126 -10.26 -13.48 1.93
CA CYS A 126 -10.51 -12.36 1.00
C CYS A 126 -10.23 -10.98 1.60
N PHE A 127 -9.97 -10.87 2.90
CA PHE A 127 -9.65 -9.62 3.59
C PHE A 127 -8.38 -9.75 4.43
N PRO A 128 -7.45 -8.77 4.40
CA PRO A 128 -7.38 -7.65 3.46
C PRO A 128 -7.03 -8.09 2.03
N ALA A 129 -7.12 -7.17 1.08
CA ALA A 129 -6.83 -7.45 -0.32
C ALA A 129 -5.32 -7.68 -0.57
N GLY A 130 -4.90 -8.95 -0.55
CA GLY A 130 -3.49 -9.34 -0.72
C GLY A 130 -2.91 -9.10 -2.12
N HIS A 131 -3.72 -9.01 -3.17
CA HIS A 131 -3.21 -8.62 -4.49
C HIS A 131 -2.93 -7.12 -4.56
N ALA A 132 -3.84 -6.30 -4.00
CA ALA A 132 -3.65 -4.86 -3.93
C ALA A 132 -2.40 -4.48 -3.11
N SER A 133 -2.02 -5.28 -2.10
CA SER A 133 -0.82 -4.99 -1.29
C SER A 133 0.48 -5.05 -2.08
N ALA A 134 0.56 -5.88 -3.12
CA ALA A 134 1.72 -5.91 -4.01
C ALA A 134 1.95 -4.55 -4.72
N GLY A 135 0.91 -3.74 -4.89
CA GLY A 135 1.01 -2.37 -5.39
C GLY A 135 1.16 -1.35 -4.25
N TYR A 136 0.24 -1.36 -3.28
CA TYR A 136 0.22 -0.38 -2.19
C TYR A 136 1.43 -0.44 -1.25
N ALA A 137 2.15 -1.56 -1.17
CA ALA A 137 3.42 -1.64 -0.45
C ALA A 137 4.45 -0.61 -0.98
N TRP A 138 4.36 -0.24 -2.26
CA TRP A 138 5.21 0.77 -2.89
C TRP A 138 4.85 2.21 -2.57
N LEU A 139 3.81 2.48 -1.76
CA LEU A 139 3.61 3.79 -1.14
C LEU A 139 4.84 4.23 -0.33
N ALA A 140 5.65 3.27 0.13
CA ALA A 140 6.97 3.51 0.71
C ALA A 140 7.90 4.37 -0.18
N LEU A 141 7.73 4.36 -1.51
CA LEU A 141 8.49 5.21 -2.44
C LEU A 141 8.32 6.71 -2.15
N TYR A 142 7.15 7.13 -1.66
CA TYR A 142 6.94 8.52 -1.24
C TYR A 142 7.98 8.94 -0.18
N PHE A 143 8.13 8.13 0.87
CA PHE A 143 9.05 8.41 1.97
C PHE A 143 10.52 8.25 1.55
N PHE A 144 10.82 7.20 0.77
CA PHE A 144 12.15 6.99 0.22
C PHE A 144 12.62 8.18 -0.61
N LEU A 145 11.78 8.65 -1.54
CA LEU A 145 12.09 9.81 -2.39
C LEU A 145 12.04 11.11 -1.60
N ALA A 146 11.18 11.26 -0.61
CA ALA A 146 11.20 12.42 0.28
C ALA A 146 12.53 12.57 1.03
N ALA A 147 13.20 11.46 1.37
CA ALA A 147 14.50 11.46 2.04
C ALA A 147 15.71 11.58 1.09
N THR A 148 15.55 11.25 -0.19
CA THR A 148 16.67 11.16 -1.15
C THR A 148 16.58 12.19 -2.28
N LEU A 149 15.42 12.28 -2.94
CA LEU A 149 15.14 13.17 -4.07
C LEU A 149 13.77 13.84 -3.87
N PRO A 150 13.64 14.84 -2.96
CA PRO A 150 12.35 15.33 -2.47
C PRO A 150 11.40 15.85 -3.56
N ARG A 151 11.94 16.31 -4.69
CA ARG A 151 11.16 16.76 -5.86
C ARG A 151 10.33 15.63 -6.49
N LEU A 152 10.74 14.37 -6.33
CA LEU A 152 10.08 13.19 -6.90
C LEU A 152 9.17 12.46 -5.91
N ARG A 153 9.00 12.93 -4.67
CA ARG A 153 8.17 12.23 -3.66
C ARG A 153 6.75 11.94 -4.14
N TRP A 154 6.13 12.90 -4.83
CA TRP A 154 4.78 12.76 -5.35
C TRP A 154 4.69 11.76 -6.50
N LEU A 155 5.75 11.62 -7.29
CA LEU A 155 5.85 10.55 -8.28
C LEU A 155 5.88 9.19 -7.58
N GLY A 156 6.66 9.05 -6.49
CA GLY A 156 6.66 7.82 -5.67
C GLY A 156 5.28 7.47 -5.10
N LEU A 157 4.55 8.47 -4.60
CA LEU A 157 3.18 8.29 -4.13
C LEU A 157 2.24 7.84 -5.26
N ALA A 158 2.31 8.51 -6.40
CA ALA A 158 1.50 8.19 -7.58
C ALA A 158 1.79 6.77 -8.08
N THR A 159 3.05 6.32 -8.07
CA THR A 159 3.41 4.95 -8.43
C THR A 159 2.76 3.92 -7.50
N GLY A 160 2.89 4.10 -6.17
CA GLY A 160 2.30 3.17 -5.21
C GLY A 160 0.77 3.13 -5.26
N LEU A 161 0.13 4.31 -5.38
CA LEU A 161 -1.33 4.41 -5.54
C LEU A 161 -1.79 3.79 -6.86
N GLY A 162 -1.11 4.11 -7.96
CA GLY A 162 -1.46 3.61 -9.30
C GLY A 162 -1.39 2.09 -9.39
N LEU A 163 -0.28 1.49 -8.92
CA LEU A 163 -0.13 0.03 -8.90
C LEU A 163 -1.21 -0.64 -8.03
N GLY A 164 -1.44 -0.12 -6.83
CA GLY A 164 -2.44 -0.69 -5.91
C GLY A 164 -3.87 -0.55 -6.43
N LEU A 165 -4.22 0.58 -7.06
CA LEU A 165 -5.52 0.78 -7.69
C LEU A 165 -5.73 -0.16 -8.88
N VAL A 166 -4.74 -0.32 -9.75
CA VAL A 166 -4.81 -1.24 -10.90
C VAL A 166 -5.07 -2.66 -10.41
N PHE A 167 -4.34 -3.13 -9.39
CA PHE A 167 -4.54 -4.46 -8.82
C PHE A 167 -5.87 -4.60 -8.08
N GLY A 168 -6.26 -3.59 -7.31
CA GLY A 168 -7.53 -3.56 -6.59
C GLY A 168 -8.73 -3.61 -7.54
N ILE A 169 -8.78 -2.70 -8.52
CA ILE A 169 -9.84 -2.64 -9.54
C ILE A 169 -9.91 -3.96 -10.32
N THR A 170 -8.76 -4.52 -10.72
CA THR A 170 -8.71 -5.85 -11.37
C THR A 170 -9.44 -6.90 -10.54
N GLN A 171 -9.19 -6.94 -9.23
CA GLN A 171 -9.82 -7.92 -8.35
C GLN A 171 -11.28 -7.62 -8.05
N GLN A 172 -11.69 -6.34 -8.01
CA GLN A 172 -13.11 -5.97 -7.88
C GLN A 172 -13.91 -6.36 -9.12
N LEU A 173 -13.37 -6.13 -10.32
CA LEU A 173 -13.98 -6.55 -11.59
C LEU A 173 -14.18 -8.07 -11.66
N ARG A 174 -13.24 -8.83 -11.10
CA ARG A 174 -13.33 -10.29 -11.02
C ARG A 174 -14.33 -10.77 -9.96
N GLY A 175 -14.80 -9.89 -9.06
CA GLY A 175 -15.60 -10.29 -7.90
C GLY A 175 -14.78 -10.90 -6.75
N ALA A 176 -13.47 -10.69 -6.72
CA ALA A 176 -12.59 -11.28 -5.71
C ALA A 176 -12.46 -10.45 -4.42
N HIS A 177 -12.68 -9.13 -4.49
CA HIS A 177 -12.54 -8.24 -3.34
C HIS A 177 -13.63 -7.17 -3.33
N PHE A 178 -14.06 -6.79 -2.13
CA PHE A 178 -14.83 -5.56 -1.92
C PHE A 178 -13.90 -4.34 -1.86
N LEU A 179 -14.46 -3.15 -2.11
CA LEU A 179 -13.73 -1.89 -2.02
C LEU A 179 -13.09 -1.68 -0.64
N SER A 180 -13.79 -2.04 0.44
CA SER A 180 -13.26 -1.94 1.79
C SER A 180 -12.01 -2.79 2.00
N HIS A 181 -11.91 -3.95 1.35
CA HIS A 181 -10.74 -4.82 1.46
C HIS A 181 -9.49 -4.11 0.90
N ASP A 182 -9.65 -3.40 -0.21
CA ASP A 182 -8.59 -2.60 -0.83
C ASP A 182 -8.22 -1.38 0.00
N LEU A 183 -9.20 -0.66 0.55
CA LEU A 183 -8.97 0.51 1.40
C LEU A 183 -8.27 0.15 2.71
N TRP A 184 -8.59 -1.01 3.30
CA TRP A 184 -7.88 -1.54 4.47
C TRP A 184 -6.44 -1.88 4.12
N THR A 185 -6.20 -2.52 2.98
CA THR A 185 -4.83 -2.78 2.49
C THR A 185 -4.04 -1.49 2.30
N LEU A 186 -4.61 -0.48 1.62
CA LEU A 186 -3.98 0.83 1.44
C LEU A 186 -3.61 1.46 2.79
N MET A 187 -4.55 1.48 3.73
CA MET A 187 -4.33 2.04 5.07
C MET A 187 -3.22 1.31 5.82
N LEU A 188 -3.17 -0.03 5.76
CA LEU A 188 -2.12 -0.84 6.39
C LEU A 188 -0.76 -0.53 5.79
N CYS A 189 -0.63 -0.56 4.46
CA CYS A 189 0.64 -0.26 3.76
C CYS A 189 1.13 1.16 4.05
N TRP A 190 0.22 2.14 4.06
CA TRP A 190 0.54 3.52 4.40
C TRP A 190 1.01 3.66 5.85
N THR A 191 0.28 3.05 6.80
CA THR A 191 0.62 3.10 8.23
C THR A 191 1.98 2.49 8.50
N ILE A 192 2.25 1.30 7.97
CA ILE A 192 3.54 0.61 8.13
C ILE A 192 4.68 1.45 7.55
N SER A 193 4.49 1.99 6.34
CA SER A 193 5.48 2.87 5.70
C SER A 193 5.74 4.12 6.53
N THR A 194 4.69 4.73 7.08
CA THR A 194 4.80 5.94 7.92
C THR A 194 5.57 5.66 9.20
N LEU A 195 5.25 4.57 9.91
CA LEU A 195 5.90 4.17 11.16
C LEU A 195 7.38 3.83 10.95
N LEU A 196 7.70 3.10 9.88
CA LEU A 196 9.10 2.79 9.56
C LEU A 196 9.86 4.03 9.11
N ALA A 197 9.22 4.94 8.38
CA ALA A 197 9.84 6.19 7.94
C ALA A 197 10.18 7.07 9.15
N SER A 198 9.28 7.20 10.12
CA SER A 198 9.53 8.00 11.32
C SER A 198 10.66 7.45 12.19
N TRP A 199 10.94 6.14 12.10
CA TRP A 199 12.01 5.49 12.85
C TRP A 199 13.36 5.46 12.11
N LEU A 200 13.35 5.26 10.79
CA LEU A 200 14.57 4.98 10.00
C LEU A 200 15.08 6.16 9.17
N LEU A 201 14.21 7.07 8.75
CA LEU A 201 14.57 8.17 7.86
C LEU A 201 14.83 9.46 8.64
N PRO A 202 15.83 10.28 8.25
CA PRO A 202 16.01 11.60 8.82
C PRO A 202 14.76 12.44 8.56
N GLN A 203 14.21 13.07 9.60
CA GLN A 203 13.17 14.08 9.41
C GLN A 203 13.82 15.28 8.71
N GLY A 204 13.29 15.65 7.54
CA GLY A 204 13.75 16.83 6.79
C GLY A 204 13.74 18.02 7.74
N GLY A 205 14.92 18.58 7.99
CA GLY A 205 15.15 19.53 9.08
C GLY A 205 14.13 20.66 9.05
N GLN A 206 13.57 20.98 10.21
CA GLN A 206 13.09 22.34 10.43
C GLN A 206 14.17 23.30 9.94
N PRO A 207 13.84 24.36 9.19
CA PRO A 207 14.78 25.42 8.95
C PRO A 207 15.21 25.90 10.34
N ARG A 208 16.45 25.59 10.74
CA ARG A 208 17.08 26.28 11.86
C ARG A 208 17.00 27.75 11.47
N HIS A 209 16.10 28.48 12.12
CA HIS A 209 16.11 29.93 12.10
C HIS A 209 17.51 30.31 12.56
N ARG A 210 18.43 30.59 11.61
CA ARG A 210 19.68 31.25 11.94
C ARG A 210 19.24 32.61 12.40
N SER A 211 19.15 32.78 13.73
CA SER A 211 19.10 34.09 14.34
C SER A 211 20.41 34.77 13.95
N THR A 212 20.41 35.49 12.84
CA THR A 212 21.41 36.51 12.56
C THR A 212 21.07 37.66 13.49
N ALA A 213 21.47 37.54 14.76
CA ALA A 213 21.61 38.70 15.60
C ALA A 213 22.64 39.62 14.92
N PRO A 214 22.31 40.88 14.61
CA PRO A 214 23.30 41.80 14.08
C PRO A 214 24.36 42.02 15.17
N THR A 215 25.60 41.66 14.87
CA THR A 215 26.76 42.07 15.66
C THR A 215 26.88 43.58 15.54
N PHE A 216 26.41 44.32 16.54
CA PHE A 216 26.62 45.76 16.62
C PHE A 216 28.08 45.97 17.04
N THR A 217 28.95 46.25 16.08
CA THR A 217 30.30 46.73 16.35
C THR A 217 30.20 48.14 16.90
N LEU A 218 30.46 48.31 18.20
CA LEU A 218 30.71 49.61 18.80
C LEU A 218 32.04 50.13 18.25
N GLU A 219 31.94 50.99 17.25
CA GLU A 219 33.06 51.77 16.75
C GLU A 219 33.40 52.82 17.82
N THR A 220 34.60 52.72 18.38
CA THR A 220 35.14 53.64 19.39
C THR A 220 35.33 55.02 18.78
N LEU A 221 34.66 56.03 19.35
CA LEU A 221 34.92 57.45 19.06
C LEU A 221 36.33 57.83 19.54
N PRO A 222 37.10 58.62 18.76
CA PRO A 222 38.37 59.17 19.23
C PRO A 222 38.14 60.31 20.22
N ASP A 223 38.88 60.28 21.33
CA ASP A 223 38.90 61.30 22.37
C ASP A 223 39.33 62.67 21.81
N ALA A 224 38.57 63.71 22.14
CA ALA A 224 38.86 65.12 21.88
C ALA A 224 38.83 65.90 23.20
#